data_AF-A0AAU9XC51-F1
#
_entry.id   AF-A0AAU9XC51-F1
#
_cell.length_a   1.000
_cell.length_b   1.000
_cell.length_c   1.000
_cell.angle_alpha   90.00
_cell.angle_beta   90.00
_cell.angle_gamma   90.00
#
_symmetry.space_group_name_H-M   'P 1'
#
loop_
_entity.id
_entity.type
_entity.pdbx_description
1 polymer ?
#
loop_
_entity_poly.entity_id
_entity_poly.type
_entity_poly.pdbx_seq_one_letter_code
_entity_poly.pdbx_strand_id
1 'polypeptide(L)'
;KDRCVSDIYVGLIFGSYAFVIFLTSPPCGVLVPKYGARTMLVTGTFIAGTSLMLMGFGEVIFDPTMFIIFCFVLRITSAIGAAAAETAVLSLMLQKFPNDTGTVSGAVETSCLVGSSFGPVFGGFLYTVGGFKLPFILMGLILFCSIGVLAFLLSKETGW
;
A
#
# COMPACT_ATOMS: atom_id res chain seq x y z
N LYS A 1 -25.86 -3.36 10.58
CA LYS A 1 -26.37 -1.97 10.63
C LYS A 1 -25.60 -1.22 9.55
N ASP A 2 -26.09 -1.33 8.32
CA ASP A 2 -25.48 -0.71 7.15
C ASP A 2 -25.46 0.80 7.39
N ARG A 3 -24.27 1.37 7.51
CA ARG A 3 -24.12 2.82 7.50
C ARG A 3 -24.61 3.24 6.11
N CYS A 4 -25.74 3.95 6.01
CA CYS A 4 -26.27 4.53 4.77
C CYS A 4 -25.29 5.58 4.20
N VAL A 5 -24.09 5.14 3.86
CA VAL A 5 -23.10 5.93 3.14
C VAL A 5 -23.47 5.78 1.67
N SER A 6 -23.83 6.89 1.03
CA SER A 6 -24.16 6.88 -0.40
C SER A 6 -23.00 6.27 -1.19
N ASP A 7 -23.30 5.37 -2.13
CA ASP A 7 -22.32 4.66 -2.97
C ASP A 7 -21.33 5.61 -3.67
N ILE A 8 -21.77 6.84 -3.91
CA ILE A 8 -20.96 7.94 -4.46
C ILE A 8 -19.74 8.22 -3.58
N TYR A 9 -19.89 8.27 -2.25
CA TYR A 9 -18.77 8.54 -1.35
C TYR A 9 -17.78 7.38 -1.29
N VAL A 10 -18.28 6.14 -1.33
CA VAL A 10 -17.42 4.95 -1.39
C VAL A 10 -16.62 4.97 -2.68
N GLY A 11 -17.27 5.22 -3.82
CA GLY A 11 -16.62 5.42 -5.11
C GLY A 11 -15.55 6.52 -5.09
N LEU A 12 -15.85 7.66 -4.45
CA LEU A 12 -14.91 8.77 -4.32
C LEU A 12 -13.69 8.43 -3.47
N ILE A 13 -13.86 7.67 -2.38
CA ILE A 13 -12.77 7.20 -1.53
C ILE A 13 -11.83 6.27 -2.32
N PHE A 14 -12.37 5.31 -3.07
CA PHE A 14 -11.53 4.44 -3.92
C PHE A 14 -10.89 5.20 -5.10
N GLY A 15 -11.62 6.11 -5.73
CA GLY A 15 -11.10 6.94 -6.82
C GLY A 15 -9.98 7.88 -6.37
N SER A 16 -10.10 8.47 -5.17
CA SER A 16 -9.07 9.36 -4.61
C SER A 16 -7.72 8.67 -4.46
N TYR A 17 -7.71 7.38 -4.12
CA TYR A 17 -6.50 6.59 -4.00
C TYR A 17 -5.74 6.52 -5.33
N ALA A 18 -6.43 6.15 -6.42
CA ALA A 18 -5.83 6.08 -7.76
C ALA A 18 -5.35 7.45 -8.24
N PHE A 19 -6.13 8.50 -7.99
CA PHE A 19 -5.78 9.88 -8.35
C PHE A 19 -4.51 10.36 -7.62
N VAL A 20 -4.39 10.06 -6.33
CA VAL A 20 -3.20 10.43 -5.54
C VAL A 20 -1.98 9.64 -5.99
N ILE A 21 -2.10 8.34 -6.29
CA ILE A 21 -0.99 7.57 -6.88
C ILE A 21 -0.52 8.21 -8.19
N PHE A 22 -1.46 8.55 -9.08
CA PHE A 22 -1.13 9.21 -10.34
C PHE A 22 -0.35 10.51 -10.14
N LEU A 23 -0.77 11.36 -9.20
CA LEU A 23 -0.07 12.61 -8.87
C LEU A 23 1.27 12.39 -8.16
N THR A 24 1.39 11.35 -7.33
CA THR A 24 2.55 11.12 -6.45
C THR A 24 3.64 10.28 -7.12
N SER A 25 3.30 9.53 -8.17
CA SER A 25 4.22 8.65 -8.89
C SER A 25 5.39 9.41 -9.55
N PRO A 26 5.19 10.50 -10.33
CA PRO A 26 6.30 11.23 -10.93
C PRO A 26 7.27 11.86 -9.90
N PRO A 27 6.80 12.55 -8.84
CA PRO A 27 7.68 13.03 -7.78
C PRO A 27 8.47 11.90 -7.10
N CYS A 28 7.81 10.76 -6.86
CA CYS A 28 8.48 9.60 -6.26
C CYS A 28 9.63 9.09 -7.14
N GLY A 29 9.46 9.07 -8.46
CA GLY A 29 10.51 8.67 -9.40
C GLY A 29 11.78 9.52 -9.31
N VAL A 30 11.65 10.82 -9.04
CA VAL A 30 12.79 11.74 -8.86
C VAL A 30 13.40 11.62 -7.45
N LEU A 31 12.58 11.28 -6.45
CA LEU A 31 13.01 11.14 -5.05
C LEU A 31 13.78 9.85 -4.80
N VAL A 32 13.45 8.76 -5.51
CA VAL A 32 14.09 7.44 -5.33
C VAL A 32 15.62 7.47 -5.50
N PRO A 33 16.19 8.06 -6.58
CA PRO A 33 17.65 8.17 -6.72
C PRO A 33 18.31 9.06 -5.66
N LYS A 34 17.58 10.05 -5.12
CA LYS A 34 18.12 11.05 -4.19
C LYS A 34 18.13 10.58 -2.72
N TYR A 35 17.05 9.94 -2.27
CA TYR A 35 16.89 9.46 -0.90
C TYR A 35 17.27 7.97 -0.74
N GLY A 36 17.47 7.28 -1.85
CA GLY A 36 17.76 5.85 -1.88
C GLY A 36 16.49 5.01 -1.91
N ALA A 37 16.45 4.06 -2.85
CA ALA A 37 15.31 3.20 -3.07
C ALA A 37 14.98 2.32 -1.83
N ARG A 38 16.00 1.84 -1.10
CA ARG A 38 15.78 1.06 0.14
C ARG A 38 15.01 1.84 1.21
N THR A 39 15.45 3.06 1.52
CA THR A 39 14.81 3.88 2.55
C THR A 39 13.39 4.21 2.15
N MET A 40 13.18 4.57 0.88
CA MET A 40 11.87 4.92 0.34
C MET A 40 10.90 3.73 0.32
N LEU A 41 11.39 2.53 0.05
CA LEU A 41 10.60 1.30 0.13
C LEU A 41 10.14 1.03 1.58
N VAL A 42 11.06 1.11 2.54
CA VAL A 42 10.75 0.85 3.96
C VAL A 42 9.78 1.91 4.50
N THR A 43 10.05 3.19 4.27
CA THR A 43 9.20 4.28 4.79
C THR A 43 7.84 4.31 4.08
N GLY A 44 7.79 4.08 2.77
CA GLY A 44 6.53 4.00 2.01
C GLY A 44 5.64 2.85 2.48
N THR A 45 6.22 1.66 2.67
CA THR A 45 5.52 0.48 3.20
C THR A 45 5.05 0.71 4.63
N PHE A 46 5.86 1.38 5.46
CA PHE A 46 5.49 1.73 6.84
C PHE A 46 4.29 2.68 6.89
N ILE A 47 4.29 3.72 6.05
CA ILE A 47 3.20 4.68 5.96
C ILE A 47 1.92 3.97 5.51
N ALA A 48 1.99 3.17 4.44
CA ALA A 48 0.84 2.41 3.94
C ALA A 48 0.30 1.42 4.97
N GLY A 49 1.17 0.65 5.64
CA GLY A 49 0.78 -0.31 6.68
C GLY A 49 0.14 0.37 7.89
N THR A 50 0.69 1.50 8.34
CA THR A 50 0.14 2.29 9.45
C THR A 50 -1.24 2.84 9.10
N SER A 51 -1.41 3.40 7.90
CA SER A 51 -2.71 3.89 7.42
C SER A 51 -3.75 2.78 7.37
N LEU A 52 -3.35 1.58 6.95
CA LEU A 52 -4.24 0.42 6.87
C LEU A 52 -4.67 -0.05 8.27
N MET A 53 -3.73 -0.16 9.22
CA MET A 53 -4.06 -0.51 10.60
C MET A 53 -5.01 0.51 11.23
N LEU A 54 -4.74 1.81 11.05
CA LEU A 54 -5.61 2.90 11.53
C LEU A 54 -7.02 2.79 10.95
N MET A 55 -7.15 2.41 9.68
CA MET A 55 -8.45 2.22 9.03
C MET A 55 -9.28 1.13 9.70
N GLY A 56 -8.63 0.07 10.22
CA GLY A 56 -9.29 -0.99 10.99
C GLY A 56 -9.92 -0.51 12.31
N PHE A 57 -9.45 0.60 12.87
CA PHE A 57 -10.07 1.23 14.04
C PHE A 57 -11.17 2.24 13.70
N GLY A 58 -11.49 2.43 12.41
CA GLY A 58 -12.54 3.35 11.95
C GLY A 58 -13.95 2.96 12.41
N GLU A 59 -14.17 1.73 12.90
CA GLU A 59 -15.44 1.33 13.53
C GLU A 59 -15.78 2.12 14.80
N VAL A 60 -14.78 2.69 15.48
CA VAL A 60 -14.97 3.49 16.71
C VAL A 60 -15.63 4.85 16.41
N ILE A 61 -15.60 5.30 15.15
CA ILE A 61 -16.21 6.56 14.72
C ILE A 61 -17.70 6.35 14.45
N PHE A 62 -18.54 6.85 15.35
CA PHE A 62 -20.00 6.76 15.25
C PHE A 62 -20.61 7.74 14.24
N ASP A 63 -19.95 8.88 13.98
CA ASP A 63 -20.42 9.88 13.02
C ASP A 63 -20.03 9.51 11.57
N PRO A 64 -21.01 9.41 10.64
CA PRO A 64 -20.75 8.98 9.27
C PRO A 64 -19.91 9.98 8.47
N THR A 65 -20.03 11.28 8.73
CA THR A 65 -19.26 12.32 8.02
C THR A 65 -17.79 12.28 8.45
N MET A 66 -17.55 12.18 9.75
CA MET A 66 -16.19 12.02 10.30
C MET A 66 -15.54 10.72 9.84
N PHE A 67 -16.31 9.63 9.70
CA PHE A 67 -15.79 8.36 9.17
C PHE A 67 -15.34 8.50 7.71
N ILE A 68 -16.12 9.19 6.86
CA ILE A 68 -15.76 9.43 5.46
C ILE A 68 -14.47 10.25 5.36
N ILE A 69 -14.37 11.36 6.11
CA ILE A 69 -13.18 12.21 6.12
C ILE A 69 -11.95 11.42 6.60
N PHE A 70 -12.12 10.63 7.67
CA PHE A 70 -11.07 9.76 8.20
C PHE A 70 -10.58 8.75 7.15
N CYS A 71 -11.49 8.04 6.48
CA CYS A 71 -11.15 7.13 5.40
C CYS A 71 -10.45 7.84 4.23
N PHE A 72 -10.88 9.05 3.88
CA PHE A 72 -10.29 9.83 2.80
C PHE A 72 -8.83 10.21 3.12
N VAL A 73 -8.57 10.74 4.31
CA VAL A 73 -7.22 11.08 4.77
C VAL A 73 -6.32 9.85 4.77
N LEU A 74 -6.79 8.73 5.34
CA LEU A 74 -6.00 7.50 5.37
C LEU A 74 -5.72 6.94 3.97
N ARG A 75 -6.67 7.05 3.03
CA ARG A 75 -6.45 6.63 1.65
C ARG A 75 -5.44 7.50 0.92
N ILE A 76 -5.47 8.81 1.12
CA ILE A 76 -4.45 9.71 0.55
C ILE A 76 -3.07 9.35 1.11
N THR A 77 -2.95 9.23 2.44
CA THR A 77 -1.67 8.89 3.09
C THR A 77 -1.16 7.52 2.64
N SER A 78 -2.05 6.52 2.56
CA SER A 78 -1.70 5.19 2.06
C SER A 78 -1.30 5.21 0.59
N ALA A 79 -1.95 6.02 -0.26
CA ALA A 79 -1.61 6.15 -1.68
C ALA A 79 -0.22 6.74 -1.88
N ILE A 80 0.16 7.75 -1.08
CA ILE A 80 1.51 8.33 -1.10
C ILE A 80 2.55 7.26 -0.73
N GLY A 81 2.30 6.51 0.34
CA GLY A 81 3.19 5.43 0.78
C GLY A 81 3.31 4.30 -0.26
N ALA A 82 2.19 3.89 -0.86
CA ALA A 82 2.14 2.86 -1.89
C ALA A 82 2.91 3.28 -3.16
N ALA A 83 2.67 4.51 -3.66
CA ALA A 83 3.38 5.03 -4.83
C ALA A 83 4.90 5.10 -4.60
N ALA A 84 5.32 5.53 -3.40
CA ALA A 84 6.73 5.55 -3.01
C ALA A 84 7.34 4.14 -2.97
N ALA A 85 6.64 3.18 -2.36
CA ALA A 85 7.10 1.80 -2.26
C ALA A 85 7.20 1.12 -3.64
N GLU A 86 6.17 1.24 -4.47
CA GLU A 86 6.12 0.61 -5.80
C GLU A 86 7.24 1.14 -6.71
N THR A 87 7.43 2.46 -6.73
CA THR A 87 8.51 3.10 -7.50
C THR A 87 9.89 2.64 -7.02
N ALA A 88 10.07 2.49 -5.70
CA ALA A 88 11.31 2.03 -5.11
C ALA A 88 11.61 0.56 -5.40
N VAL A 89 10.61 -0.33 -5.38
CA VAL A 89 10.77 -1.75 -5.76
C VAL A 89 11.24 -1.86 -7.21
N LEU A 90 10.56 -1.19 -8.13
CA LEU A 90 10.95 -1.20 -9.55
C LEU A 90 12.37 -0.68 -9.74
N SER A 91 12.73 0.43 -9.09
CA SER A 91 14.09 0.99 -9.18
C SER A 91 15.17 0.04 -8.65
N LEU A 92 14.94 -0.60 -7.49
CA LEU A 92 15.86 -1.60 -6.93
C LEU A 92 16.08 -2.78 -7.88
N MET A 93 14.98 -3.30 -8.45
CA MET A 93 15.03 -4.45 -9.34
C MET A 93 15.74 -4.12 -10.66
N LEU A 94 15.49 -2.94 -11.22
CA LEU A 94 16.16 -2.46 -12.44
C LEU A 94 17.66 -2.20 -12.22
N GLN A 95 18.05 -1.69 -11.05
CA GLN A 95 19.46 -1.51 -10.69
C GLN A 95 20.18 -2.85 -10.52
N LYS A 96 19.48 -3.87 -10.02
CA LYS A 96 20.06 -5.20 -9.78
C LYS A 96 20.20 -6.02 -11.06
N PHE A 97 19.29 -5.86 -12.01
CA PHE A 97 19.25 -6.61 -13.27
C PHE A 97 19.21 -5.67 -14.48
N PRO A 98 20.28 -4.90 -14.75
CA PRO A 98 20.29 -3.90 -15.81
C PRO A 98 20.20 -4.48 -17.22
N ASN A 99 20.53 -5.76 -17.41
CA ASN A 99 20.47 -6.44 -18.72
C ASN A 99 19.09 -7.04 -19.04
N ASP A 100 18.24 -7.25 -18.04
CA ASP A 100 16.96 -7.98 -18.15
C ASP A 100 15.76 -7.15 -17.68
N THR A 101 15.82 -5.83 -17.90
CA THR A 101 14.84 -4.86 -17.38
C THR A 101 13.39 -5.15 -17.78
N GLY A 102 13.17 -5.67 -18.99
CA GLY A 102 11.85 -6.08 -19.49
C GLY A 102 11.28 -7.28 -18.75
N THR A 103 12.08 -8.35 -18.61
CA THR A 103 11.70 -9.57 -17.88
C THR A 103 11.42 -9.27 -16.41
N VAL A 104 12.23 -8.42 -15.81
CA VAL A 104 12.11 -8.03 -14.40
C VAL A 104 10.87 -7.18 -14.16
N SER A 105 10.61 -6.18 -15.00
CA SER A 105 9.39 -5.36 -14.91
C SER A 105 8.15 -6.22 -15.10
N GLY A 106 8.16 -7.13 -16.08
CA GLY A 106 7.06 -8.08 -16.31
C GLY A 106 6.83 -9.04 -15.13
N ALA A 107 7.90 -9.51 -14.47
CA ALA A 107 7.78 -10.34 -13.27
C ALA A 107 7.16 -9.55 -12.10
N VAL A 108 7.57 -8.29 -11.91
CA VAL A 108 6.98 -7.39 -10.88
C VAL A 108 5.50 -7.15 -11.17
N GLU A 109 5.13 -6.81 -12.40
CA GLU A 109 3.73 -6.61 -12.79
C GLU A 109 2.89 -7.88 -12.59
N THR A 110 3.42 -9.04 -12.98
CA THR A 110 2.75 -10.33 -12.76
C THR A 110 2.48 -10.55 -11.27
N SER A 111 3.46 -10.26 -10.41
CA SER A 111 3.29 -10.36 -8.96
C SER A 111 2.22 -9.39 -8.41
N CYS A 112 2.13 -8.18 -8.97
CA CYS A 112 1.12 -7.19 -8.61
C CYS A 112 -0.29 -7.63 -9.04
N LEU A 113 -0.43 -8.21 -10.24
CA LEU A 113 -1.69 -8.75 -10.75
C LEU A 113 -2.17 -9.93 -9.91
N VAL A 114 -1.27 -10.82 -9.50
CA VAL A 114 -1.57 -11.93 -8.58
C VAL A 114 -2.04 -11.35 -7.25
N GLY A 115 -1.31 -10.41 -6.65
CA GLY A 115 -1.71 -9.76 -5.40
C GLY A 115 -3.08 -9.09 -5.48
N SER A 116 -3.34 -8.36 -6.57
CA SER A 116 -4.62 -7.67 -6.81
C SER A 116 -5.79 -8.65 -7.00
N SER A 117 -5.53 -9.84 -7.55
CA SER A 117 -6.55 -10.88 -7.72
C SER A 117 -6.87 -11.59 -6.40
N PHE A 118 -5.84 -11.91 -5.59
CA PHE A 118 -6.02 -12.56 -4.29
C PHE A 118 -6.51 -11.60 -3.20
N GLY A 119 -6.24 -10.29 -3.33
CA GLY A 119 -6.59 -9.27 -2.35
C GLY A 119 -8.07 -9.27 -1.95
N PRO A 120 -9.03 -9.15 -2.89
CA PRO A 120 -10.46 -9.17 -2.58
C PRO A 120 -10.94 -10.50 -2.00
N VAL A 121 -10.42 -11.63 -2.49
CA VAL A 121 -10.79 -12.97 -1.98
C VAL A 121 -10.39 -13.11 -0.52
N PHE A 122 -9.13 -12.79 -0.20
CA PHE A 122 -8.62 -12.88 1.14
C PHE A 122 -9.23 -11.81 2.06
N GLY A 123 -9.37 -10.57 1.59
CA GLY A 123 -10.00 -9.48 2.34
C GLY A 123 -11.47 -9.75 2.65
N GLY A 124 -12.23 -10.30 1.69
CA GLY A 124 -13.62 -10.69 1.87
C GLY A 124 -13.77 -11.85 2.86
N PHE A 125 -12.90 -12.86 2.78
CA PHE A 125 -12.88 -13.96 3.75
C PHE A 125 -12.56 -13.48 5.17
N LEU A 126 -11.59 -12.58 5.33
CA LEU A 126 -11.29 -11.98 6.64
C LEU A 126 -12.47 -11.13 7.16
N TYR A 127 -13.16 -10.44 6.26
CA TYR A 127 -14.33 -9.65 6.62
C TYR A 127 -15.49 -10.52 7.14
N THR A 128 -15.76 -11.68 6.53
CA THR A 128 -16.85 -12.56 6.99
C THR A 128 -16.55 -13.21 8.34
N VAL A 129 -15.29 -13.53 8.62
CA VAL A 129 -14.88 -14.17 9.89
C VAL A 129 -14.74 -13.17 11.04
N GLY A 130 -14.19 -11.98 10.78
CA GLY A 130 -13.81 -11.03 11.84
C GLY A 130 -14.34 -9.61 11.69
N GLY A 131 -15.28 -9.38 10.79
CA GLY A 131 -15.88 -8.07 10.56
C GLY A 131 -14.96 -7.07 9.87
N PHE A 132 -15.28 -5.79 9.95
CA PHE A 132 -14.56 -4.75 9.20
C PHE A 132 -13.13 -4.53 9.72
N LYS A 133 -12.88 -4.67 11.02
CA LYS A 133 -11.56 -4.51 11.64
C LYS A 133 -10.51 -5.54 11.18
N LEU A 134 -10.89 -6.81 11.04
CA LEU A 134 -9.96 -7.92 10.79
C LEU A 134 -9.14 -7.81 9.49
N PRO A 135 -9.73 -7.54 8.30
CA PRO A 135 -8.97 -7.41 7.06
C PRO A 135 -7.93 -6.29 7.13
N PHE A 136 -8.25 -5.15 7.72
CA PHE A 136 -7.34 -4.01 7.79
C PHE A 136 -6.18 -4.21 8.75
N ILE A 137 -6.44 -4.78 9.94
CA ILE A 137 -5.38 -5.05 10.91
C ILE A 137 -4.44 -6.15 10.41
N LEU A 138 -4.99 -7.25 9.88
CA LEU A 138 -4.16 -8.35 9.39
C LEU A 138 -3.35 -7.93 8.16
N MET A 139 -3.94 -7.21 7.21
CA MET A 139 -3.18 -6.68 6.06
C MET A 139 -2.11 -5.70 6.52
N GLY A 140 -2.43 -4.80 7.47
CA GLY A 140 -1.45 -3.89 8.05
C GLY A 140 -0.28 -4.65 8.69
N LEU A 141 -0.57 -5.67 9.50
CA LEU A 141 0.45 -6.54 10.10
C LEU A 141 1.32 -7.27 9.06
N ILE A 142 0.73 -7.73 7.96
CA ILE A 142 1.46 -8.36 6.85
C ILE A 142 2.42 -7.34 6.22
N LEU A 143 1.99 -6.09 5.99
CA LEU A 143 2.88 -5.02 5.54
C LEU A 143 3.98 -4.71 6.55
N PHE A 144 3.70 -4.73 7.85
CA PHE A 144 4.74 -4.54 8.86
C PHE A 144 5.75 -5.68 8.89
N CYS A 145 5.28 -6.93 8.75
CA CYS A 145 6.15 -8.09 8.68
C CYS A 145 7.02 -8.05 7.41
N SER A 146 6.46 -7.60 6.28
CA SER A 146 7.22 -7.45 5.04
C SER A 146 8.35 -6.43 5.17
N ILE A 147 8.19 -5.36 5.97
CA ILE A 147 9.29 -4.43 6.28
C ILE A 147 10.45 -5.15 6.99
N GLY A 148 10.16 -6.02 7.96
CA GLY A 148 11.17 -6.81 8.66
C GLY A 148 11.93 -7.74 7.70
N VAL A 149 11.19 -8.41 6.81
CA VAL A 149 11.77 -9.28 5.77
C VAL A 149 12.60 -8.47 4.78
N LEU A 150 12.10 -7.33 4.30
CA LEU A 150 12.81 -6.42 3.39
C LEU A 150 14.08 -5.86 4.04
N ALA A 151 14.02 -5.50 5.33
CA ALA A 151 15.18 -5.02 6.06
C ALA A 151 16.27 -6.11 6.15
N PHE A 152 15.89 -7.35 6.44
CA PHE A 152 16.80 -8.50 6.51
C PHE A 152 17.40 -8.86 5.14
N LEU A 153 16.57 -8.97 4.10
CA LEU A 153 17.00 -9.33 2.74
C LEU A 153 17.90 -8.25 2.13
N LEU A 154 17.51 -6.97 2.23
CA LEU A 154 18.33 -5.87 1.71
C LEU A 154 19.62 -5.67 2.52
N SER A 155 19.62 -5.96 3.83
CA SER A 155 20.85 -5.95 4.62
C SER A 155 21.86 -7.02 4.18
N LYS A 156 21.41 -8.11 3.56
CA LYS A 156 22.27 -9.22 3.13
C LYS A 156 22.90 -8.99 1.76
N GLU A 157 22.28 -8.19 0.89
CA GLU A 157 22.75 -7.98 -0.49
C GLU A 157 23.63 -6.76 -0.68
N THR A 158 23.34 -5.66 0.02
CA THR A 158 24.34 -4.61 0.20
C THR A 158 25.26 -5.07 1.32
N GLY A 159 26.38 -5.71 0.96
CA GLY A 159 27.40 -6.13 1.91
C GLY A 159 27.73 -5.00 2.88
N TRP A 160 27.41 -5.23 4.14
CA TRP A 160 28.01 -4.60 5.30
C TRP A 160 29.06 -5.55 5.83
#